data_AF-A0A7J8X0K4-F1
#
_entry.id   AF-A0A7J8X0K4-F1
#
_cell.length_a   1.000
_cell.length_b   1.000
_cell.length_c   1.000
_cell.angle_alpha   90.00
_cell.angle_beta   90.00
_cell.angle_gamma   90.00
#
_symmetry.space_group_name_H-M   'P 1'
#
loop_
_entity.id
_entity.type
_entity.pdbx_description
1 polymer ?
#
loop_
_entity_poly.entity_id
_entity_poly.type
_entity_poly.pdbx_seq_one_letter_code
_entity_poly.pdbx_strand_id
1 'polypeptide(L)'
;MVCEKDPLVEKVCELYEQISSLESLKPCKDVNMLFTQLVVTCMPPSPIDVTKLCKSIQDIRCKLIRLCGEAEGHLESHFSTILGSYDNPLHHLNIFPYYSNYLKLSQLEFNILTKHCSNLPTKVAFVGSGPLPLTSI
;
A
#
# COMPACT_ATOMS: atom_id res chain seq x y z
N MET A 1 -0.60 21.25 19.03
CA MET A 1 -0.83 20.91 17.62
C MET A 1 0.52 20.86 16.93
N VAL A 2 0.89 19.71 16.37
CA VAL A 2 2.08 19.59 15.52
C VAL A 2 1.68 20.14 14.17
N CYS A 3 2.27 21.25 13.74
CA CYS A 3 1.78 21.95 12.55
C CYS A 3 2.81 22.17 11.44
N GLU A 4 4.10 21.94 11.68
CA GLU A 4 5.12 21.91 10.60
C GLU A 4 6.51 21.51 11.10
N LYS A 5 6.84 21.68 12.40
CA LYS A 5 8.23 21.51 12.90
C LYS A 5 8.75 20.06 13.04
N ASP A 6 8.02 19.07 12.56
CA ASP A 6 8.45 17.67 12.67
C ASP A 6 9.09 17.23 11.34
N PRO A 7 10.36 16.78 11.33
CA PRO A 7 11.05 16.43 10.09
C PRO A 7 10.33 15.37 9.24
N LEU A 8 9.60 14.44 9.88
CA LEU A 8 8.81 13.44 9.15
C LEU A 8 7.58 14.08 8.49
N VAL A 9 6.92 15.02 9.17
CA VAL A 9 5.78 15.75 8.59
C VAL A 9 6.23 16.61 7.41
N GLU A 10 7.34 17.35 7.56
CA GLU A 10 7.93 18.13 6.47
C GLU A 10 8.23 17.23 5.27
N LYS A 11 8.89 16.09 5.51
CA LYS A 11 9.26 15.19 4.42
C LYS A 11 8.05 14.59 3.70
N VAL A 12 7.02 14.21 4.44
CA VAL A 12 5.77 13.69 3.84
C VAL A 12 5.05 14.78 3.03
N CYS A 13 5.08 16.04 3.49
CA CYS A 13 4.52 17.16 2.73
C CYS A 13 5.28 17.40 1.43
N GLU A 14 6.62 17.40 1.46
CA GLU A 14 7.45 17.49 0.24
C GLU A 14 7.14 16.37 -0.76
N LEU A 15 6.98 15.14 -0.27
CA LEU A 15 6.64 13.98 -1.11
C LEU A 15 5.23 14.11 -1.68
N TYR A 16 4.28 14.61 -0.90
CA TYR A 16 2.92 14.88 -1.39
C TYR A 16 2.92 15.91 -2.54
N GLU A 17 3.65 17.03 -2.41
CA GLU A 17 3.75 18.02 -3.48
C GLU A 17 4.36 17.41 -4.75
N GLN A 18 5.44 16.63 -4.62
CA GLN A 18 6.06 15.93 -5.75
C GLN A 18 5.11 14.93 -6.40
N ILE A 19 4.45 14.07 -5.62
CA ILE A 19 3.51 13.05 -6.12
C ILE A 19 2.31 13.72 -6.79
N SER A 20 1.74 14.76 -6.19
CA SER A 20 0.56 15.45 -6.73
C SER A 20 0.86 16.26 -8.00
N SER A 21 2.13 16.59 -8.25
CA SER A 21 2.57 17.25 -9.48
C SER A 21 2.79 16.29 -10.67
N LEU A 22 2.73 14.97 -10.44
CA LEU A 22 2.89 13.99 -11.51
C LEU A 22 1.70 14.02 -12.47
N GLU A 23 1.98 13.94 -13.78
CA GLU A 23 0.93 13.86 -14.82
C GLU A 23 0.13 12.55 -14.76
N SER A 24 0.71 11.49 -14.19
CA SER A 24 0.13 10.14 -14.12
C SER A 24 0.72 9.38 -12.94
N LEU A 25 -0.11 8.56 -12.29
CA LEU A 25 0.29 7.65 -11.22
C LEU A 25 0.52 6.21 -11.69
N LYS A 26 0.51 5.97 -13.01
CA LYS A 26 0.81 4.65 -13.58
C LYS A 26 2.26 4.26 -13.30
N PRO A 27 2.57 2.95 -13.13
CA PRO A 27 3.92 2.50 -12.85
C PRO A 27 4.94 3.02 -13.85
N CYS A 28 5.91 3.78 -13.35
CA CYS A 28 7.08 4.23 -14.07
C CYS A 28 8.21 4.47 -13.07
N LYS A 29 9.42 4.74 -13.55
CA LYS A 29 10.59 4.91 -12.68
C LYS A 29 10.37 5.99 -11.60
N ASP A 30 9.83 7.14 -11.99
CA ASP A 30 9.69 8.30 -11.10
C ASP A 30 8.57 8.09 -10.07
N VAL A 31 7.42 7.57 -10.52
CA VAL A 31 6.30 7.17 -9.65
C VAL A 31 6.77 6.15 -8.63
N ASN A 32 7.43 5.07 -9.08
CA ASN A 32 7.92 4.02 -8.20
C ASN A 32 8.93 4.55 -7.19
N MET A 33 9.82 5.47 -7.61
CA MET A 33 10.80 6.09 -6.72
C MET A 33 10.11 6.91 -5.62
N LEU A 34 9.17 7.79 -5.96
CA LEU A 34 8.49 8.66 -4.99
C LEU A 34 7.66 7.86 -3.98
N PHE A 35 6.88 6.88 -4.44
CA PHE A 35 6.13 6.01 -3.53
C PHE A 35 7.05 5.13 -2.66
N THR A 36 8.18 4.65 -3.20
CA THR A 36 9.19 3.94 -2.39
C THR A 36 9.76 4.84 -1.30
N GLN A 37 10.10 6.09 -1.64
CA GLN A 37 10.58 7.06 -0.65
C GLN A 37 9.53 7.33 0.42
N LEU A 38 8.25 7.46 0.04
CA LEU A 38 7.17 7.65 1.00
C LEU A 38 7.02 6.46 1.96
N VAL A 39 7.04 5.23 1.43
CA VAL A 39 6.97 4.02 2.26
C VAL A 39 8.14 3.97 3.24
N VAL A 40 9.38 4.11 2.75
CA VAL A 40 10.58 4.04 3.59
C VAL A 40 10.58 5.16 4.64
N THR A 41 10.08 6.34 4.29
CA THR A 41 9.93 7.49 5.21
C THR A 41 8.95 7.17 6.35
N CYS A 42 7.85 6.47 6.07
CA CYS A 42 6.80 6.16 7.04
C CYS A 42 6.98 4.82 7.79
N MET A 43 7.93 3.97 7.37
CA MET A 43 8.15 2.66 7.98
C MET A 43 8.70 2.69 9.42
N PRO A 44 9.65 3.58 9.79
CA PRO A 44 10.19 3.61 11.15
C PRO A 44 9.14 4.01 12.20
N PRO A 45 9.23 3.51 13.44
CA PRO A 45 8.39 3.97 14.53
C PRO A 45 8.50 5.49 14.72
N SER A 46 7.37 6.16 14.84
CA SER A 46 7.31 7.60 15.05
C SER A 46 6.46 7.93 16.28
N PRO A 47 6.89 8.87 17.15
CA PRO A 47 6.12 9.31 18.30
C PRO A 47 4.95 10.23 17.91
N ILE A 48 4.79 10.55 16.62
CA ILE A 48 3.75 11.46 16.13
C ILE A 48 2.38 10.84 16.35
N ASP A 49 1.57 11.54 17.15
CA ASP A 49 0.15 11.27 17.23
C ASP A 49 -0.56 11.89 16.02
N VAL A 50 -0.81 11.05 15.01
CA VAL A 50 -1.46 11.48 13.77
C VAL A 50 -2.85 12.07 13.97
N THR A 51 -3.50 11.87 15.13
CA THR A 51 -4.81 12.48 15.43
C THR A 51 -4.71 13.93 15.87
N LYS A 52 -3.51 14.37 16.30
CA LYS A 52 -3.23 15.74 16.82
C LYS A 52 -2.53 16.65 15.82
N LEU A 53 -2.36 16.19 14.58
CA LEU A 53 -1.87 17.00 13.47
C LEU A 53 -2.85 18.15 13.19
N CYS A 54 -2.33 19.31 12.80
CA CYS A 54 -3.20 20.44 12.45
C CYS A 54 -3.96 20.18 11.15
N LYS A 55 -5.04 20.96 10.95
CA LYS A 55 -6.02 20.73 9.87
C LYS A 55 -5.39 20.66 8.48
N SER A 56 -4.46 21.56 8.16
CA SER A 56 -3.76 21.56 6.87
C SER A 56 -3.03 20.24 6.60
N ILE A 57 -2.30 19.73 7.60
CA ILE A 57 -1.55 18.46 7.49
C ILE A 57 -2.51 17.27 7.40
N GLN A 58 -3.64 17.30 8.12
CA GLN A 58 -4.67 16.27 7.97
C GLN A 58 -5.25 16.26 6.56
N ASP A 59 -5.52 17.43 5.98
CA ASP A 59 -6.03 17.55 4.62
C ASP A 59 -5.03 17.00 3.59
N ILE A 60 -3.73 17.31 3.74
CA ILE A 60 -2.65 16.73 2.94
C ILE A 60 -2.63 15.21 3.07
N ARG A 61 -2.65 14.68 4.30
CA ARG A 61 -2.66 13.23 4.56
C ARG A 61 -3.86 12.55 3.90
N CYS A 62 -5.05 13.13 3.99
CA CYS A 62 -6.24 12.57 3.34
C CYS A 62 -6.11 12.53 1.82
N LYS A 63 -5.54 13.56 1.19
CA LYS A 63 -5.27 13.57 -0.25
C LYS A 63 -4.20 12.54 -0.62
N LEU A 64 -3.12 12.46 0.16
CA LEU A 64 -2.05 11.50 -0.07
C LEU A 64 -2.54 10.05 0.03
N ILE A 65 -3.39 9.71 1.00
CA ILE A 65 -4.02 8.38 1.09
C ILE A 65 -4.80 8.03 -0.18
N ARG A 66 -5.53 9.00 -0.77
CA ARG A 66 -6.24 8.79 -2.03
C ARG A 66 -5.28 8.54 -3.20
N LEU A 67 -4.22 9.33 -3.30
CA LEU A 67 -3.18 9.16 -4.32
C LEU A 67 -2.50 7.78 -4.19
N CYS A 68 -2.21 7.33 -2.97
CA CYS A 68 -1.71 5.97 -2.73
C CYS A 68 -2.68 4.90 -3.24
N GLY A 69 -3.98 5.04 -2.94
CA GLY A 69 -4.98 4.08 -3.40
C GLY A 69 -5.11 4.02 -4.93
N GLU A 70 -5.04 5.17 -5.61
CA GLU A 70 -5.06 5.23 -7.08
C GLU A 70 -3.80 4.61 -7.70
N ALA A 71 -2.62 4.96 -7.17
CA ALA A 71 -1.35 4.40 -7.61
C ALA A 71 -1.30 2.87 -7.39
N GLU A 72 -1.78 2.38 -6.26
CA GLU A 72 -1.86 0.94 -5.97
C GLU A 72 -2.79 0.25 -6.97
N GLY A 73 -3.96 0.82 -7.27
CA GLY A 73 -4.88 0.28 -8.27
C GLY A 73 -4.25 0.20 -9.68
N HIS A 74 -3.44 1.20 -10.06
CA HIS A 74 -2.68 1.15 -11.31
C HIS A 74 -1.57 0.09 -11.28
N LEU A 75 -0.86 -0.05 -10.16
CA LEU A 75 0.18 -1.05 -9.96
C LEU A 75 -0.40 -2.46 -10.07
N GLU A 76 -1.48 -2.75 -9.35
CA GLU A 76 -2.20 -4.02 -9.42
C GLU A 76 -2.67 -4.32 -10.85
N SER A 77 -3.29 -3.33 -11.52
CA SER A 77 -3.77 -3.51 -12.90
C SER A 77 -2.63 -3.82 -13.88
N HIS A 78 -1.49 -3.13 -13.73
CA HIS A 78 -0.31 -3.34 -14.55
C HIS A 78 0.24 -4.77 -14.39
N PHE A 79 0.44 -5.21 -13.15
CA PHE A 79 0.96 -6.55 -12.89
C PHE A 79 -0.05 -7.66 -13.18
N SER A 80 -1.34 -7.42 -12.98
CA SER A 80 -2.42 -8.33 -13.39
C SER A 80 -2.41 -8.58 -14.89
N THR A 81 -2.21 -7.51 -15.69
CA THR A 81 -2.06 -7.63 -17.16
C THR A 81 -0.83 -8.45 -17.54
N ILE A 82 0.32 -8.21 -16.89
CA ILE A 82 1.56 -8.96 -17.16
C ILE A 82 1.38 -10.44 -16.78
N LEU A 83 0.89 -10.71 -15.58
CA LEU A 83 0.68 -12.07 -15.08
C LEU A 83 -0.30 -12.85 -15.98
N GLY A 84 -1.39 -12.21 -16.41
CA GLY A 84 -2.37 -12.80 -17.31
C GLY A 84 -1.83 -13.11 -18.72
N SER A 85 -0.64 -12.64 -19.07
CA SER A 85 0.03 -12.97 -20.35
C SER A 85 0.87 -14.25 -20.31
N TYR A 86 1.13 -14.82 -19.12
CA TYR A 86 1.85 -16.08 -18.97
C TYR A 86 0.92 -17.29 -19.09
N ASP A 87 1.42 -18.42 -19.60
CA ASP A 87 0.66 -19.67 -19.68
C ASP A 87 0.22 -20.18 -18.29
N ASN A 88 1.05 -19.96 -17.27
CA ASN A 88 0.78 -20.36 -15.89
C ASN A 88 0.99 -19.18 -14.92
N PRO A 89 0.06 -18.20 -14.85
CA PRO A 89 0.24 -16.96 -14.09
C PRO A 89 0.63 -17.18 -12.62
N LEU A 90 0.11 -18.24 -12.00
CA LEU A 90 0.35 -18.57 -10.59
C LEU A 90 1.82 -18.94 -10.28
N HIS A 91 2.57 -19.41 -11.28
CA HIS A 91 4.00 -19.68 -11.10
C HIS A 91 4.87 -18.42 -11.14
N HIS A 92 4.28 -17.27 -11.48
CA HIS A 92 4.99 -16.02 -11.71
C HIS A 92 4.59 -14.92 -10.73
N LEU A 93 3.79 -15.20 -9.70
CA LEU A 93 3.31 -14.18 -8.74
C LEU A 93 4.46 -13.40 -8.06
N ASN A 94 5.65 -14.00 -7.99
CA ASN A 94 6.86 -13.38 -7.44
C ASN A 94 7.35 -12.14 -8.20
N ILE A 95 6.85 -11.86 -9.42
CA ILE A 95 7.18 -10.62 -10.12
C ILE A 95 6.52 -9.39 -9.49
N PHE A 96 5.43 -9.58 -8.74
CA PHE A 96 4.76 -8.47 -8.07
C PHE A 96 5.63 -7.98 -6.90
N PRO A 97 5.97 -6.67 -6.82
CA PRO A 97 6.93 -6.16 -5.84
C PRO A 97 6.60 -6.49 -4.39
N TYR A 98 5.31 -6.59 -4.06
CA TYR A 98 4.85 -6.85 -2.69
C TYR A 98 4.50 -8.31 -2.42
N TYR A 99 4.78 -9.25 -3.33
CA TYR A 99 4.41 -10.66 -3.16
C TYR A 99 4.85 -11.26 -1.81
N SER A 100 6.09 -11.01 -1.40
CA SER A 100 6.59 -11.50 -0.11
C SER A 100 5.89 -10.87 1.11
N ASN A 101 5.38 -9.64 0.97
CA ASN A 101 4.62 -8.98 2.02
C ASN A 101 3.24 -9.63 2.17
N TYR A 102 2.59 -9.98 1.06
CA TYR A 102 1.32 -10.72 1.08
C TYR A 102 1.46 -12.07 1.79
N LEU A 103 2.51 -12.86 1.48
CA LEU A 103 2.74 -14.13 2.16
C LEU A 103 2.88 -13.98 3.68
N LYS A 104 3.64 -12.98 4.13
CA LYS A 104 3.84 -12.71 5.56
C LYS A 104 2.54 -12.24 6.23
N LEU A 105 1.79 -11.37 5.57
CA LEU A 105 0.55 -10.82 6.10
C LEU A 105 -0.55 -11.88 6.18
N SER A 106 -0.77 -12.65 5.12
CA SER A 106 -1.75 -13.75 5.10
C SER A 106 -1.42 -14.80 6.18
N GLN A 107 -0.14 -15.13 6.39
CA GLN A 107 0.26 -16.03 7.45
C GLN A 107 -0.04 -15.45 8.86
N LEU A 108 0.19 -14.16 9.06
CA LEU A 108 -0.14 -13.48 10.31
C LEU A 108 -1.65 -13.49 10.57
N GLU A 109 -2.45 -13.12 9.56
CA GLU A 109 -3.91 -13.11 9.63
C GLU A 109 -4.48 -14.49 9.91
N PHE A 110 -3.99 -15.52 9.22
CA PHE A 110 -4.37 -16.91 9.44
C PHE A 110 -4.02 -17.39 10.86
N ASN A 111 -2.84 -17.04 11.37
CA ASN A 111 -2.41 -17.37 12.73
C ASN A 111 -3.26 -16.68 13.80
N ILE A 112 -3.79 -15.48 13.53
CA ILE A 112 -4.72 -14.80 14.42
C ILE A 112 -6.09 -15.49 14.36
N LEU A 113 -6.60 -15.73 13.15
CA LEU A 113 -7.91 -16.36 12.93
C LEU A 113 -8.01 -17.73 13.62
N THR A 114 -6.99 -18.58 13.44
CA THR A 114 -6.95 -19.94 14.02
C THR A 114 -6.97 -19.97 15.54
N LYS A 115 -6.50 -18.91 16.23
CA LYS A 115 -6.62 -18.81 17.70
C LYS A 115 -8.05 -18.57 18.18
N HIS A 116 -8.91 -18.08 17.30
CA HIS A 116 -10.28 -17.69 17.62
C HIS A 116 -11.33 -18.60 16.97
N CYS A 117 -10.92 -19.58 16.16
CA CYS A 117 -11.81 -20.56 15.54
C CYS A 117 -11.63 -21.94 16.19
N SER A 118 -12.73 -22.57 16.61
CA SER A 118 -12.70 -23.94 17.15
C SER A 118 -12.38 -24.99 16.09
N ASN A 119 -12.67 -24.69 14.82
CA ASN A 119 -12.39 -25.53 13.66
C ASN A 119 -11.76 -24.67 12.57
N LEU A 120 -10.95 -25.28 11.70
CA LEU A 120 -10.36 -24.59 10.57
C LEU A 120 -11.45 -24.07 9.61
N PRO A 121 -11.48 -22.77 9.28
CA PRO A 121 -12.46 -22.24 8.34
C PRO A 121 -12.21 -22.80 6.93
N THR A 122 -13.25 -23.37 6.33
CA THR A 122 -13.23 -23.93 4.97
C THR A 122 -13.88 -23.04 3.92
N LYS A 123 -14.50 -21.94 4.35
CA LYS A 123 -15.15 -20.94 3.50
C LYS A 123 -14.77 -19.56 4.00
N VAL A 124 -14.14 -18.79 3.13
CA VAL A 124 -13.70 -17.41 3.41
C VAL A 124 -14.15 -16.53 2.25
N ALA A 125 -14.66 -15.35 2.58
CA ALA A 125 -14.99 -14.33 1.60
C ALA A 125 -14.03 -13.16 1.77
N PHE A 126 -13.31 -12.81 0.70
CA PHE A 126 -12.48 -11.63 0.63
C PHE A 126 -13.27 -10.53 -0.09
N VAL A 127 -13.41 -9.36 0.55
CA VAL A 127 -14.17 -8.23 0.01
C VAL A 127 -13.19 -7.14 -0.40
N GLY A 128 -13.29 -6.68 -1.65
CA GLY A 128 -12.43 -5.62 -2.18
C GLY A 128 -11.10 -6.11 -2.74
N SER A 129 -11.08 -7.23 -3.46
CA SER A 129 -9.84 -7.89 -3.92
C SER A 129 -9.03 -7.15 -4.99
N GLY A 130 -9.57 -6.06 -5.56
CA GLY A 130 -8.87 -5.27 -6.57
C GLY A 130 -8.55 -6.02 -7.88
N PRO A 131 -7.79 -5.39 -8.80
CA PRO A 131 -7.33 -6.01 -10.04
C PRO A 131 -6.37 -7.19 -9.87
N LEU A 132 -5.66 -7.30 -8.73
CA LEU A 132 -4.72 -8.37 -8.46
C LEU A 132 -4.99 -9.04 -7.09
N PRO A 133 -5.87 -10.06 -7.05
CA PRO A 133 -6.48 -10.57 -5.81
C PRO A 133 -5.58 -11.54 -5.02
N LEU A 134 -4.35 -11.12 -4.68
CA LEU A 134 -3.31 -12.00 -4.10
C LEU A 134 -3.69 -12.61 -2.75
N THR A 135 -4.44 -11.92 -1.89
CA THR A 135 -4.81 -12.47 -0.57
C THR A 135 -5.69 -13.72 -0.68
N SER A 136 -6.45 -13.84 -1.78
CA SER A 136 -7.40 -14.93 -1.99
C SER A 136 -6.84 -16.13 -2.77
N ILE A 137 -5.60 -16.05 -3.24
CA ILE A 137 -4.89 -17.08 -4.02
C ILE A 137 -3.97 -17.86 -3.09
#